data_AF-A0AAW2TGX0-F1
#
_entry.id   AF-A0AAW2TGX0-F1
#
_cell.length_a   1.000
_cell.length_b   1.000
_cell.length_c   1.000
_cell.angle_alpha   90.00
_cell.angle_beta   90.00
_cell.angle_gamma   90.00
#
_symmetry.space_group_name_H-M   'P 1'
#
loop_
_entity.id
_entity.type
_entity.pdbx_description
1 polymer ?
#
loop_
_entity_poly.entity_id
_entity_poly.type
_entity_poly.pdbx_seq_one_letter_code
_entity_poly.pdbx_strand_id
1 'polypeptide(L)'
;MGRLQLGWEVALYSCMTGELNILHYNDPLPVSLKILEHEIFTITPIKTLASGFSFAPFGLIDMFNAGGAIENLKYDITGLKALVSMEVKGCGRFGAYSSTKPKRCMVGSFRVEFEFSSASGLVTLYLPEMPPEDKKIHNVQFEF
;
A
#
# COMPACT_ATOMS: atom_id res chain seq x y z
N MET A 1 2.82 -6.70 34.38
CA MET A 1 1.40 -6.55 33.98
C MET A 1 1.41 -5.99 32.56
N GLY A 2 1.52 -6.87 31.57
CA GLY A 2 1.70 -6.48 30.16
C GLY A 2 0.40 -5.92 29.61
N ARG A 3 0.42 -4.69 29.11
CA ARG A 3 -0.67 -4.21 28.26
C ARG A 3 -0.66 -5.06 27.00
N LEU A 4 -1.73 -5.84 26.81
CA LEU A 4 -2.12 -6.31 25.48
C LEU A 4 -2.36 -5.06 24.62
N GLN A 5 -1.36 -4.64 23.85
CA GLN A 5 -1.58 -3.66 22.79
C GLN A 5 -2.32 -4.38 21.65
N LEU A 6 -3.64 -4.44 21.76
CA LEU A 6 -4.51 -4.52 20.58
C LEU A 6 -4.51 -3.13 19.91
N GLY A 7 -3.34 -2.72 19.43
CA GLY A 7 -3.13 -1.42 18.80
C GLY A 7 -3.39 -1.50 17.32
N TRP A 8 -4.13 -0.53 16.78
CA TRP A 8 -4.24 -0.36 15.34
C TRP A 8 -2.89 0.12 14.81
N GLU A 9 -2.36 -0.57 13.80
CA GLU A 9 -1.14 -0.17 13.11
C GLU A 9 -1.50 0.50 11.78
N VAL A 10 -0.76 1.53 11.41
CA VAL A 10 -0.88 2.20 10.12
C VAL A 10 0.46 2.22 9.42
N ALA A 11 0.43 2.12 8.10
CA ALA A 11 1.58 2.41 7.27
C ALA A 11 1.48 3.87 6.80
N LEU A 12 2.59 4.59 6.93
CA LEU A 12 2.73 6.00 6.62
C LEU A 12 3.77 6.15 5.51
N TYR A 13 3.39 6.73 4.37
CA TYR A 13 4.30 7.01 3.26
C TYR A 13 4.49 8.52 3.11
N SER A 14 5.74 9.00 3.15
CA SER A 14 6.09 10.39 2.80
C SER A 14 6.14 10.52 1.28
N CYS A 15 5.28 11.37 0.73
CA CYS A 15 5.29 11.67 -0.70
C CYS A 15 6.55 12.43 -1.13
N MET A 16 7.20 13.17 -0.22
CA MET A 16 8.38 13.98 -0.55
C MET A 16 9.67 13.17 -0.49
N THR A 17 9.85 12.31 0.53
CA THR A 17 11.08 11.52 0.71
C THR A 17 10.98 10.12 0.13
N GLY A 18 9.76 9.61 -0.08
CA GLY A 18 9.53 8.21 -0.47
C GLY A 18 9.72 7.21 0.65
N GLU A 19 9.86 7.67 1.89
CA GLU A 19 10.06 6.82 3.07
C GLU A 19 8.74 6.24 3.58
N LEU A 20 8.82 5.02 4.10
CA LEU A 20 7.71 4.29 4.70
C LEU A 20 8.00 4.04 6.18
N ASN A 21 7.07 4.47 7.04
CA ASN A 21 7.13 4.22 8.48
C ASN A 21 5.87 3.47 8.94
N ILE A 22 6.03 2.58 9.92
CA ILE A 22 4.91 1.92 10.60
C ILE A 22 4.70 2.63 11.91
N LEU A 23 3.47 3.07 12.18
CA LEU A 23 3.10 3.71 13.43
C LEU A 23 2.09 2.83 14.16
N HIS A 24 2.32 2.63 15.44
CA HIS A 24 1.37 2.03 16.36
C HIS A 24 0.49 3.09 16.99
N TYR A 25 -0.62 2.64 17.58
CA TYR A 25 -1.51 3.52 18.33
C TYR A 25 -0.76 4.28 19.43
N ASN A 26 -0.93 5.61 19.44
CA ASN A 26 -0.26 6.59 20.30
C ASN A 26 1.23 6.82 20.04
N ASP A 27 1.81 6.30 18.95
CA ASP A 27 3.16 6.68 18.56
C ASP A 27 3.18 8.13 18.08
N PRO A 28 4.10 8.98 18.59
CA PRO A 28 4.27 10.32 18.06
C PRO A 28 4.98 10.27 16.71
N LEU A 29 4.49 11.06 15.75
CA LEU A 29 5.20 11.34 14.50
C LEU A 29 5.81 12.75 14.58
N PRO A 30 7.10 12.89 14.91
CA PRO A 30 7.74 14.19 14.93
C PRO A 30 7.86 14.75 13.51
N VAL A 31 7.30 15.92 13.27
CA VAL A 31 7.40 16.63 11.99
C VAL A 31 8.04 17.99 12.23
N SER A 32 9.04 18.34 11.42
CA SER A 32 9.72 19.64 11.45
C SER A 32 9.80 20.18 10.02
N LEU A 33 9.28 21.39 9.80
CA LEU A 33 9.22 22.06 8.51
C LEU A 33 9.85 23.45 8.64
N LYS A 34 10.63 23.88 7.65
CA LYS A 34 11.11 25.27 7.54
C LYS A 34 10.04 26.18 6.92
N ILE A 35 10.36 27.48 6.85
CA ILE A 35 9.55 28.48 6.15
C ILE A 35 9.32 28.01 4.70
N LEU A 36 8.04 27.89 4.31
CA LEU A 36 7.57 27.44 2.99
C LEU A 36 7.89 25.96 2.64
N GLU A 37 8.33 25.14 3.59
CA GLU A 37 8.40 23.68 3.39
C GLU A 37 7.03 23.03 3.70
N HIS A 38 6.75 21.91 3.04
CA HIS A 38 5.57 21.10 3.29
C HIS A 38 5.91 19.62 3.14
N GLU A 39 5.08 18.78 3.74
CA GLU A 39 5.14 17.33 3.64
C GLU A 39 3.72 16.80 3.48
N ILE A 40 3.57 15.74 2.70
CA ILE A 40 2.29 15.07 2.45
C ILE A 40 2.48 13.60 2.78
N PHE A 41 1.73 13.15 3.77
CA PHE A 41 1.72 11.74 4.17
C PHE A 41 0.47 11.04 3.66
N THR A 42 0.66 9.89 3.02
CA THR A 42 -0.43 8.93 2.80
C THR A 42 -0.44 7.93 3.93
N ILE A 43 -1.57 7.83 4.63
CA ILE A 43 -1.75 6.94 5.78
C ILE A 43 -2.79 5.90 5.43
N THR A 44 -2.45 4.62 5.60
CA THR A 44 -3.38 3.51 5.38
C THR A 44 -3.37 2.55 6.57
N PRO A 45 -4.54 2.05 7.02
CA PRO A 45 -4.59 1.01 8.03
C PRO A 45 -3.92 -0.27 7.54
N ILE A 46 -3.16 -0.91 8.43
CA ILE A 46 -2.54 -2.20 8.15
C ILE A 46 -3.54 -3.31 8.47
N LYS A 47 -3.75 -4.19 7.49
CA LYS A 47 -4.57 -5.39 7.67
C LYS A 47 -3.68 -6.61 7.83
N THR A 48 -3.75 -7.25 9.00
CA THR A 48 -3.19 -8.59 9.22
C THR A 48 -4.08 -9.64 8.55
N LEU A 49 -3.46 -10.55 7.79
CA LEU A 49 -4.10 -11.64 7.07
C LEU A 49 -3.90 -12.96 7.85
N ALA A 50 -4.71 -13.99 7.62
CA ALA A 50 -4.78 -15.17 8.51
C ALA A 50 -3.47 -15.97 8.65
N SER A 51 -2.53 -15.74 7.75
CA SER A 51 -1.18 -16.31 7.69
C SER A 51 -0.11 -15.46 8.40
N GLY A 52 -0.52 -14.38 9.11
CA GLY A 52 0.36 -13.57 9.94
C GLY A 52 1.15 -12.49 9.20
N PHE A 53 1.04 -12.39 7.88
CA PHE A 53 1.55 -11.23 7.14
C PHE A 53 0.51 -10.13 7.05
N SER A 54 1.01 -8.92 6.85
CA SER A 54 0.24 -7.68 6.87
C SER A 54 0.36 -6.94 5.54
N PHE A 55 -0.69 -6.21 5.17
CA PHE A 55 -0.74 -5.43 3.94
C PHE A 55 -1.48 -4.10 4.15
N ALA A 56 -1.05 -3.04 3.46
CA ALA A 56 -1.72 -1.75 3.45
C ALA A 56 -1.46 -0.99 2.14
N PRO A 57 -2.47 -0.68 1.32
CA PRO A 57 -2.23 -0.01 0.04
C PRO A 57 -2.13 1.52 0.19
N PHE A 58 -1.18 2.14 -0.50
CA PHE A 58 -1.06 3.61 -0.57
C PHE A 58 -1.74 4.18 -1.81
N GLY A 59 -1.80 3.44 -2.92
CA GLY A 59 -2.33 3.92 -4.20
C GLY A 59 -1.22 4.47 -5.09
N LEU A 60 -1.51 5.52 -5.88
CA LEU A 60 -0.53 6.12 -6.79
C LEU A 60 0.41 7.07 -6.03
N ILE A 61 1.56 6.56 -5.57
CA ILE A 61 2.43 7.20 -4.58
C ILE A 61 3.18 8.45 -5.07
N ASP A 62 3.16 8.72 -6.37
CA ASP A 62 3.67 9.97 -6.97
C ASP A 62 2.57 11.04 -7.13
N MET A 63 1.34 10.77 -6.62
CA MET A 63 0.24 11.72 -6.57
C MET A 63 -0.02 12.19 -5.14
N PHE A 64 -0.40 13.45 -4.95
CA PHE A 64 -0.72 14.00 -3.62
C PHE A 64 -1.97 13.38 -2.99
N ASN A 65 -2.89 12.86 -3.80
CA ASN A 65 -4.07 12.11 -3.36
C ASN A 65 -3.92 10.61 -3.68
N ALA A 66 -2.74 10.03 -3.39
CA ALA A 66 -2.39 8.65 -3.74
C ALA A 66 -3.51 7.64 -3.44
N GLY A 67 -4.04 7.65 -2.22
CA GLY A 67 -5.10 6.73 -1.80
C GLY A 67 -6.43 6.92 -2.54
N GLY A 68 -6.69 8.11 -3.07
CA GLY A 68 -7.87 8.41 -3.89
C GLY A 68 -7.88 7.70 -5.25
N ALA A 69 -6.77 7.09 -5.65
CA ALA A 69 -6.74 6.21 -6.81
C ALA A 69 -7.42 4.85 -6.56
N ILE A 70 -7.58 4.43 -5.30
CA ILE A 70 -8.15 3.12 -4.95
C ILE A 70 -9.65 3.24 -4.77
N GLU A 71 -10.41 2.56 -5.63
CA GLU A 71 -11.89 2.55 -5.57
C GLU A 71 -12.42 1.41 -4.69
N ASN A 72 -11.82 0.24 -4.84
CA ASN A 72 -12.22 -0.97 -4.11
C ASN A 72 -11.00 -1.72 -3.62
N LEU A 73 -11.15 -2.38 -2.48
CA LEU A 73 -10.13 -3.20 -1.84
C LEU A 73 -10.79 -4.43 -1.21
N LYS A 74 -10.32 -5.61 -1.59
CA LYS A 74 -10.82 -6.89 -1.11
C LYS A 74 -9.67 -7.79 -0.66
N TYR A 75 -9.88 -8.47 0.45
CA TYR A 75 -8.97 -9.46 1.00
C TYR A 75 -9.66 -10.83 0.96
N ASP A 76 -9.19 -11.72 0.10
CA ASP A 76 -9.66 -13.10 0.03
C ASP A 76 -8.62 -14.01 0.68
N ILE A 77 -8.96 -14.60 1.81
CA ILE A 77 -8.05 -15.43 2.61
C ILE A 77 -8.59 -16.85 2.65
N THR A 78 -7.80 -17.84 2.22
CA THR A 78 -8.19 -19.26 2.21
C THR A 78 -7.04 -20.11 2.72
N GLY A 79 -7.14 -20.57 3.97
CA GLY A 79 -6.08 -21.30 4.65
C GLY A 79 -4.80 -20.47 4.73
N LEU A 80 -3.73 -20.94 4.08
CA LEU A 80 -2.41 -20.29 4.07
C LEU A 80 -2.19 -19.35 2.85
N LYS A 81 -3.19 -19.22 1.98
CA LYS A 81 -3.13 -18.35 0.80
C LYS A 81 -3.91 -17.08 1.06
N ALA A 82 -3.39 -15.95 0.60
CA ALA A 82 -4.15 -14.71 0.54
C ALA A 82 -4.03 -14.05 -0.83
N LEU A 83 -5.14 -13.46 -1.26
CA LEU A 83 -5.24 -12.63 -2.45
C LEU A 83 -5.75 -11.25 -2.02
N VAL A 84 -4.95 -10.22 -2.28
CA VAL A 84 -5.37 -8.83 -2.11
C VAL A 84 -5.73 -8.29 -3.49
N SER A 85 -6.98 -7.91 -3.69
CA SER A 85 -7.46 -7.34 -4.96
C SER A 85 -7.85 -5.89 -4.77
N MET A 86 -7.43 -5.04 -5.69
CA MET A 86 -7.72 -3.60 -5.70
C MET A 86 -8.19 -3.17 -7.08
N GLU A 87 -9.13 -2.23 -7.08
CA GLU A 87 -9.52 -1.49 -8.29
C GLU A 87 -8.88 -0.10 -8.22
N VAL A 88 -8.01 0.20 -9.18
CA VAL A 88 -7.15 1.39 -9.16
C VAL A 88 -7.39 2.24 -10.39
N LYS A 89 -7.76 3.51 -10.21
CA LYS A 89 -7.86 4.51 -11.27
C LYS A 89 -6.49 5.13 -11.56
N GLY A 90 -6.33 5.67 -12.77
CA GLY A 90 -5.13 6.42 -13.15
C GLY A 90 -3.97 5.53 -13.60
N CYS A 91 -2.82 6.15 -13.81
CA CYS A 91 -1.57 5.51 -14.20
C CYS A 91 -0.39 6.09 -13.39
N GLY A 92 0.74 5.41 -13.39
CA GLY A 92 1.95 5.80 -12.66
C GLY A 92 2.40 4.74 -11.64
N ARG A 93 3.26 5.15 -10.71
CA ARG A 93 3.82 4.25 -9.69
C ARG A 93 2.80 3.98 -8.59
N PHE A 94 2.37 2.73 -8.47
CA PHE A 94 1.53 2.26 -7.38
C PHE A 94 2.40 1.75 -6.23
N GLY A 95 2.01 2.06 -4.99
CA GLY A 95 2.70 1.63 -3.78
C GLY A 95 1.78 0.98 -2.76
N ALA A 96 2.36 0.04 -1.99
CA ALA A 96 1.74 -0.56 -0.82
C ALA A 96 2.80 -0.97 0.20
N TYR A 97 2.42 -1.04 1.47
CA TYR A 97 3.15 -1.79 2.49
C TYR A 97 2.79 -3.27 2.42
N SER A 98 3.79 -4.14 2.55
CA SER A 98 3.61 -5.53 2.93
C SER A 98 4.71 -6.01 3.87
N SER A 99 4.34 -6.78 4.90
CA SER A 99 5.32 -7.35 5.83
C SER A 99 6.12 -8.53 5.25
N THR A 100 5.75 -9.02 4.08
CA THR A 100 6.47 -10.08 3.36
C THR A 100 6.40 -9.81 1.86
N LYS A 101 7.35 -10.36 1.10
CA LYS A 101 7.33 -10.23 -0.36
C LYS A 101 6.13 -11.00 -0.94
N PRO A 102 5.23 -10.36 -1.71
CA PRO A 102 4.23 -11.09 -2.47
C PRO A 102 4.87 -12.13 -3.40
N LYS A 103 4.18 -13.23 -3.69
CA LYS A 103 4.66 -14.25 -4.64
C LYS A 103 4.46 -13.82 -6.08
N ARG A 104 3.37 -13.10 -6.35
CA ARG A 104 2.96 -12.68 -7.70
C ARG A 104 2.13 -11.40 -7.63
N CYS A 105 2.28 -10.56 -8.66
CA CYS A 105 1.39 -9.44 -8.93
C CYS A 105 0.73 -9.62 -10.30
N MET A 106 -0.57 -9.30 -10.39
CA MET A 106 -1.34 -9.31 -11.62
C MET A 106 -1.99 -7.93 -11.84
N VAL A 107 -2.03 -7.47 -13.09
CA VAL A 107 -2.84 -6.33 -13.54
C VAL A 107 -3.79 -6.82 -14.62
N GLY A 108 -5.09 -6.89 -14.29
CA GLY A 108 -6.07 -7.61 -15.09
C GLY A 108 -5.71 -9.09 -15.20
N SER A 109 -5.48 -9.57 -16.41
CA SER A 109 -5.06 -10.96 -16.69
C SER A 109 -3.55 -11.13 -16.85
N PHE A 110 -2.76 -10.06 -16.73
CA PHE A 110 -1.33 -10.08 -17.03
C PHE A 110 -0.50 -10.08 -15.76
N ARG A 111 0.49 -10.98 -15.69
CA ARG A 111 1.50 -10.94 -14.64
C ARG A 111 2.42 -9.75 -14.88
N VAL A 112 2.69 -8.99 -13.83
CA VAL A 112 3.61 -7.85 -13.87
C VAL A 112 4.72 -8.04 -12.86
N GLU A 113 5.88 -7.48 -13.18
CA GLU A 113 6.98 -7.37 -12.23
C GLU A 113 6.73 -6.22 -11.25
N PHE A 114 7.28 -6.37 -10.06
CA PHE A 114 7.17 -5.41 -8.97
C PHE A 114 8.43 -5.44 -8.12
N GLU A 115 8.70 -4.33 -7.44
CA GLU A 115 9.81 -4.21 -6.50
C GLU A 115 9.33 -4.44 -5.08
N PHE A 116 10.19 -5.00 -4.24
CA PHE A 116 9.95 -5.16 -2.81
C PHE A 116 11.21 -4.84 -2.03
N SER A 117 11.11 -3.87 -1.12
CA SER A 117 12.16 -3.54 -0.16
C SER A 117 11.93 -4.32 1.14
N SER A 118 12.74 -5.33 1.41
CA SER A 118 12.66 -6.08 2.68
C SER A 118 13.01 -5.24 3.91
N ALA A 119 13.70 -4.11 3.73
CA ALA A 119 14.05 -3.20 4.81
C ALA A 119 12.86 -2.37 5.31
N SER A 120 11.95 -1.98 4.41
CA SER A 120 10.80 -1.12 4.74
C SER A 120 9.44 -1.82 4.59
N GLY A 121 9.39 -2.93 3.86
CA GLY A 121 8.14 -3.56 3.42
C GLY A 121 7.46 -2.85 2.25
N LEU A 122 8.09 -1.84 1.63
CA LEU A 122 7.51 -1.15 0.48
C LEU A 122 7.48 -2.06 -0.74
N VAL A 123 6.28 -2.24 -1.30
CA VAL A 123 6.00 -2.88 -2.59
C VAL A 123 5.66 -1.78 -3.59
N THR A 124 6.29 -1.79 -4.78
CA THR A 124 5.91 -0.88 -5.86
C THR A 124 5.77 -1.59 -7.20
N LEU A 125 4.83 -1.13 -8.02
CA LEU A 125 4.72 -1.52 -9.44
C LEU A 125 4.37 -0.29 -10.28
N TYR A 126 4.57 -0.36 -11.59
CA TYR A 126 4.22 0.72 -12.50
C TYR A 126 2.99 0.36 -13.33
N LEU A 127 1.98 1.23 -13.34
CA LEU A 127 0.82 1.18 -14.22
C LEU A 127 1.09 2.10 -15.42
N PRO A 128 1.48 1.56 -16.59
CA PRO A 128 2.10 2.36 -17.65
C PRO A 128 1.14 3.31 -18.36
N GLU A 129 -0.14 2.95 -18.43
CA GLU A 129 -1.15 3.68 -19.19
C GLU A 129 -2.44 3.73 -18.39
N MET A 130 -3.32 4.65 -18.76
CA MET A 130 -4.67 4.70 -18.20
C MET A 130 -5.40 3.38 -18.49
N PRO A 131 -6.29 2.94 -17.58
CA PRO A 131 -7.12 1.78 -17.84
C PRO A 131 -8.05 2.04 -19.04
N PRO A 132 -8.42 1.01 -19.82
CA PRO A 132 -9.31 1.14 -20.97
C PRO A 132 -10.58 1.93 -20.65
N GLU A 133 -11.07 2.73 -21.60
CA GLU A 133 -12.20 3.66 -21.40
C GLU A 133 -13.49 2.98 -20.91
N ASP A 134 -13.70 1.71 -21.29
CA ASP A 134 -14.84 0.89 -20.90
C ASP A 134 -14.78 0.46 -19.42
N LYS A 135 -13.59 0.36 -18.83
CA LYS A 135 -13.38 -0.10 -17.46
C LYS A 135 -13.04 1.03 -16.50
N LYS A 136 -12.24 2.02 -16.93
CA LYS A 136 -11.75 3.16 -16.12
C LYS A 136 -10.95 2.80 -14.86
N ILE A 137 -10.69 1.51 -14.63
CA ILE A 137 -9.91 0.99 -13.50
C ILE A 137 -8.97 -0.14 -13.95
N HIS A 138 -7.80 -0.23 -13.31
CA HIS A 138 -6.95 -1.40 -13.28
C HIS A 138 -7.40 -2.34 -12.17
N ASN A 139 -7.40 -3.65 -12.45
CA ASN A 139 -7.57 -4.67 -11.42
C ASN A 139 -6.18 -5.13 -10.98
N VAL A 140 -5.70 -4.63 -9.84
CA VAL A 140 -4.37 -4.98 -9.30
C VAL A 140 -4.54 -6.06 -8.25
N GLN A 141 -3.77 -7.15 -8.36
CA GLN A 141 -3.83 -8.24 -7.41
C GLN A 141 -2.46 -8.64 -6.92
N PHE A 142 -2.33 -8.85 -5.61
CA PHE A 142 -1.16 -9.46 -4.99
C PHE A 142 -1.52 -10.81 -4.37
N GLU A 143 -0.73 -11.83 -4.71
CA GLU A 143 -0.85 -13.17 -4.16
C GLU A 143 0.26 -13.47 -3.18
N PHE A 144 -0.12 -14.15 -2.10
CA PHE A 144 0.76 -14.54 -1.00
C PHE A 144 0.65 -16.02 -0.69
#